data_AF-A0A0P0X7N2-F1
#
_entry.id   AF-A0A0P0X7N2-F1
#
_cell.length_a   1.000
_cell.length_b   1.000
_cell.length_c   1.000
_cell.angle_alpha   90.00
_cell.angle_beta   90.00
_cell.angle_gamma   90.00
#
_symmetry.space_group_name_H-M   'P 1'
#
loop_
_entity.id
_entity.type
_entity.pdbx_description
1 polymer ?
#
loop_
_entity_poly.entity_id
_entity_poly.type
_entity_poly.pdbx_seq_one_letter_code
_entity_poly.pdbx_strand_id
1 'polypeptide(L)'
;WRKTASVPLQCILYRSRRDNEEHRRCVAACLVKGVYTMENDSNRRRVHTNALAPAWWESFGFRLLRVIKDDSNNNDQFIIGAVYEHVLPALPASKPGRHPLAPHYVVAFRGTMISLRSWISTSTSRSW
;
A
#
# COMPACT_ATOMS: atom_id res chain seq x y z
N TRP A 1 7.03 7.94 20.65
CA TRP A 1 6.32 7.64 19.39
C TRP A 1 4.98 6.98 19.70
N ARG A 2 3.92 7.77 19.85
CA ARG A 2 2.55 7.27 20.15
C ARG A 2 1.97 6.58 18.91
N LYS A 3 1.29 5.44 19.11
CA LYS A 3 0.67 4.55 18.10
C LYS A 3 -0.52 5.19 17.37
N THR A 4 -0.35 6.29 16.65
CA THR A 4 -1.32 6.68 15.63
C THR A 4 -0.71 6.40 14.27
N ALA A 5 -1.24 5.40 13.57
CA ALA A 5 -1.07 5.31 12.13
C ALA A 5 -1.72 6.57 11.54
N SER A 6 -0.95 7.65 11.45
CA SER A 6 -1.26 8.81 10.62
C SER A 6 -1.04 8.34 9.18
N VAL A 7 -2.04 7.78 8.48
CA VAL A 7 -3.35 8.37 8.18
C VAL A 7 -4.51 7.37 8.43
N PRO A 8 -5.45 7.72 9.31
CA PRO A 8 -6.70 7.01 9.58
C PRO A 8 -7.94 7.87 9.21
N LEU A 9 -9.13 7.23 9.36
CA LEU A 9 -10.50 7.75 9.27
C LEU A 9 -10.89 8.41 7.92
N GLN A 10 -11.24 7.52 6.97
CA GLN A 10 -11.90 7.77 5.67
C GLN A 10 -11.28 8.85 4.78
N CYS A 11 -10.04 8.67 4.31
CA CYS A 11 -9.38 9.67 3.43
C CYS A 11 -9.36 11.10 4.01
N ILE A 12 -9.35 11.23 5.34
CA ILE A 12 -9.50 12.47 6.15
C ILE A 12 -10.97 13.00 6.23
N LEU A 13 -11.99 12.18 5.92
CA LEU A 13 -13.38 12.56 5.62
C LEU A 13 -13.46 13.59 4.48
N TYR A 14 -13.41 13.12 3.23
CA TYR A 14 -14.12 13.72 2.06
C TYR A 14 -13.95 15.24 1.82
N ARG A 15 -12.86 15.85 2.33
CA ARG A 15 -12.68 17.29 2.55
C ARG A 15 -12.70 18.10 1.26
N SER A 16 -13.94 18.43 0.89
CA SER A 16 -14.35 19.49 -0.01
C SER A 16 -14.24 19.20 -1.51
N ARG A 17 -15.05 18.24 -1.97
CA ARG A 17 -15.98 18.44 -3.11
C ARG A 17 -15.36 19.07 -4.38
N ARG A 18 -14.41 18.36 -5.02
CA ARG A 18 -14.27 18.27 -6.49
C ARG A 18 -13.26 17.16 -6.85
N ASP A 19 -13.72 16.24 -7.70
CA ASP A 19 -12.97 15.37 -8.62
C ASP A 19 -12.56 13.92 -8.20
N ASN A 20 -12.97 12.97 -9.06
CA ASN A 20 -12.62 11.54 -9.05
C ASN A 20 -11.11 11.27 -9.10
N GLU A 21 -10.30 12.26 -9.50
CA GLU A 21 -8.86 12.11 -9.63
C GLU A 21 -8.16 12.11 -8.26
N GLU A 22 -8.49 13.06 -7.39
CA GLU A 22 -7.93 13.12 -6.04
C GLU A 22 -8.28 11.87 -5.24
N HIS A 23 -9.52 11.37 -5.38
CA HIS A 23 -9.91 10.11 -4.76
C HIS A 23 -9.04 8.94 -5.24
N ARG A 24 -8.79 8.84 -6.55
CA ARG A 24 -7.90 7.81 -7.12
C ARG A 24 -6.46 7.96 -6.62
N ARG A 25 -5.94 9.19 -6.50
CA ARG A 25 -4.62 9.48 -5.93
C ARG A 25 -4.53 9.02 -4.48
N CYS A 26 -5.51 9.35 -3.65
CA CYS A 26 -5.52 8.92 -2.25
C CYS A 26 -5.59 7.39 -2.11
N VAL A 27 -6.47 6.72 -2.87
CA VAL A 27 -6.55 5.25 -2.87
C VAL A 27 -5.21 4.65 -3.26
N ALA A 28 -4.61 5.10 -4.37
CA ALA A 28 -3.30 4.62 -4.81
C ALA A 28 -2.20 4.86 -3.75
N ALA A 29 -2.15 6.06 -3.16
CA ALA A 29 -1.20 6.40 -2.12
C ALA A 29 -1.38 5.53 -0.86
N CYS A 30 -2.61 5.26 -0.44
CA CYS A 30 -2.90 4.40 0.69
C CYS A 30 -2.50 2.95 0.44
N LEU A 31 -2.73 2.41 -0.76
CA LEU A 31 -2.31 1.05 -1.11
C LEU A 31 -0.78 0.93 -1.13
N VAL A 32 -0.07 1.89 -1.73
CA VAL A 32 1.41 1.93 -1.71
C VAL A 32 1.93 2.08 -0.29
N LYS A 33 1.31 2.92 0.54
CA LYS A 33 1.67 3.06 1.95
C LYS A 33 1.43 1.78 2.75
N GLY A 34 0.40 1.02 2.39
CA GLY A 34 0.16 -0.34 2.87
C GLY A 34 1.34 -1.27 2.62
N VAL A 35 1.93 -1.25 1.42
CA VAL A 35 3.13 -2.03 1.08
C VAL A 35 4.34 -1.63 1.94
N TYR A 36 4.63 -0.33 2.06
CA TYR A 36 5.71 0.15 2.96
C TYR A 36 5.50 -0.27 4.42
N THR A 37 4.25 -0.23 4.89
CA THR A 37 3.92 -0.63 6.27
C THR A 37 4.07 -2.14 6.46
N MET A 38 3.71 -2.94 5.46
CA MET A 38 3.85 -4.40 5.47
C MET A 38 5.31 -4.85 5.56
N GLU A 39 6.22 -4.17 4.86
CA GLU A 39 7.67 -4.39 5.00
C GLU A 39 8.14 -4.08 6.42
N ASN A 40 7.74 -2.92 6.94
CA ASN A 40 8.13 -2.51 8.29
C ASN A 40 7.55 -3.46 9.36
N ASP A 41 6.34 -3.97 9.17
CA ASP A 41 5.74 -4.97 10.05
C ASP A 41 6.50 -6.31 9.96
N SER A 42 6.95 -6.72 8.77
CA SER A 42 7.81 -7.89 8.57
C SER A 42 9.15 -7.73 9.30
N ASN A 43 9.84 -6.59 9.11
CA ASN A 43 11.11 -6.29 9.78
C ASN A 43 10.98 -6.20 11.30
N ARG A 44 9.85 -5.72 11.81
CA ARG A 44 9.58 -5.62 13.26
C ARG A 44 8.90 -6.87 13.84
N ARG A 45 8.79 -7.96 13.07
CA ARG A 45 8.09 -9.20 13.45
C ARG A 45 6.69 -8.97 14.04
N ARG A 46 5.96 -7.99 13.52
CA ARG A 46 4.58 -7.73 13.89
C ARG A 46 3.69 -8.66 13.10
N VAL A 47 3.18 -9.69 13.76
CA VAL A 47 2.34 -10.72 13.15
C VAL A 47 0.87 -10.49 13.56
N HIS A 48 -0.04 -10.76 12.61
CA HIS A 48 -1.51 -10.74 12.75
C HIS A 48 -2.09 -9.55 13.53
N THR A 49 -2.19 -9.68 14.86
CA THR A 49 -2.86 -8.73 15.76
C THR A 49 -2.13 -7.40 15.90
N ASN A 50 -0.83 -7.37 15.64
CA ASN A 50 -0.02 -6.15 15.72
C ASN A 50 0.34 -5.56 14.34
N ALA A 51 -0.15 -6.16 13.25
CA ALA A 51 0.08 -5.63 11.91
C ALA A 51 -0.70 -4.33 11.71
N LEU A 52 0.00 -3.26 11.33
CA LEU A 52 -0.59 -1.97 11.02
C LEU A 52 -0.93 -1.85 9.53
N ALA A 53 -0.34 -2.70 8.70
CA ALA A 53 -0.56 -2.72 7.27
C ALA A 53 -2.03 -2.94 6.85
N PRO A 54 -2.81 -3.88 7.45
CA PRO A 54 -4.19 -4.18 7.06
C PRO A 54 -5.13 -2.98 6.99
N ALA A 55 -5.02 -2.07 7.96
CA ALA A 55 -5.85 -0.89 8.05
C ALA A 55 -5.79 0.01 6.80
N TRP A 56 -4.67 -0.01 6.05
CA TRP A 56 -4.47 0.84 4.87
C TRP A 56 -5.34 0.45 3.69
N TRP A 57 -5.56 -0.84 3.45
CA TRP A 57 -6.36 -1.33 2.31
C TRP A 57 -7.78 -1.71 2.72
N GLU A 58 -7.99 -2.21 3.94
CA GLU A 58 -9.32 -2.54 4.46
C GLU A 58 -10.23 -1.30 4.54
N SER A 59 -9.67 -0.13 4.86
CA SER A 59 -10.41 1.15 4.89
C SER A 59 -11.00 1.55 3.54
N PHE A 60 -10.51 0.99 2.43
CA PHE A 60 -11.00 1.23 1.08
C PHE A 60 -11.73 0.02 0.49
N GLY A 61 -12.03 -0.99 1.30
CA GLY A 61 -12.71 -2.21 0.82
C GLY A 61 -11.79 -3.10 -0.02
N PHE A 62 -10.48 -3.05 0.16
CA PHE A 62 -9.57 -3.98 -0.49
C PHE A 62 -9.17 -5.11 0.46
N ARG A 63 -8.88 -6.28 -0.12
CA ARG A 63 -8.17 -7.38 0.54
C ARG A 63 -6.80 -7.56 -0.09
N LEU A 64 -5.84 -7.98 0.71
CA LEU A 64 -4.53 -8.40 0.22
C LEU A 64 -4.65 -9.79 -0.41
N LEU A 65 -4.37 -9.92 -1.70
CA LEU A 65 -4.43 -11.19 -2.44
C LEU A 65 -3.05 -11.89 -2.45
N ARG A 66 -1.99 -11.14 -2.76
CA ARG A 66 -0.63 -11.68 -2.85
C ARG A 66 0.39 -10.59 -2.50
N VAL A 67 1.46 -10.99 -1.82
CA VAL A 67 2.65 -10.16 -1.60
C VAL A 67 3.70 -10.51 -2.64
N ILE A 68 4.27 -9.50 -3.29
CA ILE A 68 5.37 -9.64 -4.26
C ILE A 68 6.66 -9.38 -3.51
N LYS A 69 7.51 -10.40 -3.38
CA LYS A 69 8.80 -10.33 -2.70
C LYS A 69 9.92 -10.55 -3.70
N ASP A 70 11.07 -9.93 -3.46
CA ASP A 70 12.30 -10.30 -4.15
C ASP A 70 12.90 -11.54 -3.50
N ASP A 71 13.21 -12.55 -4.30
CA ASP A 71 13.92 -13.76 -3.90
C ASP A 71 15.38 -13.77 -4.42
N SER A 72 15.82 -12.71 -5.11
CA SER A 72 17.15 -12.64 -5.73
C SER A 72 18.30 -12.73 -4.73
N ASN A 73 18.10 -12.37 -3.46
CA ASN A 73 19.08 -12.52 -2.39
C ASN A 73 18.54 -13.51 -1.35
N ASN A 74 19.13 -14.70 -1.27
CA ASN A 74 18.71 -15.82 -0.42
C ASN A 74 18.47 -15.46 1.06
N ASN A 75 19.07 -14.39 1.57
CA ASN A 75 18.99 -14.01 2.99
C ASN A 75 17.95 -12.93 3.31
N ASP A 76 17.58 -12.06 2.36
CA ASP A 76 16.77 -10.87 2.62
C ASP A 76 15.56 -10.82 1.69
N GLN A 77 14.48 -11.54 2.03
CA GLN A 77 13.22 -11.41 1.30
C GLN A 77 12.57 -10.05 1.58
N PHE A 78 12.78 -9.08 0.70
CA PHE A 78 12.14 -7.78 0.80
C PHE A 78 10.87 -7.70 -0.03
N ILE A 79 9.83 -7.04 0.48
CA ILE A 79 8.57 -6.83 -0.22
C ILE A 79 8.76 -5.73 -1.28
N ILE A 80 8.66 -6.08 -2.56
CA ILE A 80 8.68 -5.14 -3.69
C ILE A 80 7.28 -4.56 -3.93
N GLY A 81 6.23 -5.34 -3.66
CA GLY A 81 4.87 -4.92 -3.95
C GLY A 81 3.79 -5.81 -3.36
N ALA A 82 2.54 -5.48 -3.66
CA ALA A 82 1.38 -6.26 -3.27
C ALA A 82 0.29 -6.18 -4.35
N VAL A 83 -0.47 -7.26 -4.47
CA VAL A 83 -1.69 -7.34 -5.27
C VAL A 83 -2.86 -7.26 -4.31
N TYR A 84 -3.71 -6.27 -4.53
CA TYR A 84 -4.94 -6.04 -3.80
C TYR A 84 -6.14 -6.40 -4.68
N GLU A 85 -7.17 -6.95 -4.06
CA GLU A 85 -8.45 -7.21 -4.70
C GLU A 85 -9.53 -6.39 -4.01
N HIS A 86 -10.40 -5.76 -4.79
CA HIS A 86 -11.50 -4.97 -4.26
C HIS A 86 -12.65 -5.89 -3.83
N VAL A 87 -12.91 -5.94 -2.52
CA VAL A 87 -14.01 -6.68 -1.91
C VAL A 87 -15.20 -5.74 -1.77
N LEU A 88 -16.23 -5.99 -2.58
CA LEU A 88 -17.50 -5.32 -2.38
C LEU A 88 -18.19 -5.94 -1.15
N PRO A 89 -18.75 -5.12 -0.23
CA PRO A 89 -19.71 -5.64 0.71
C PRO A 89 -20.84 -6.30 -0.08
N ALA A 90 -21.30 -7.47 0.34
CA ALA A 90 -22.50 -8.10 -0.18
C ALA A 90 -23.72 -7.22 0.17
N LEU A 91 -23.89 -6.11 -0.55
CA LEU A 91 -25.05 -5.26 -0.42
C LEU A 91 -26.25 -6.02 -1.03
N PRO A 92 -27.43 -5.98 -0.40
CA PRO A 92 -28.63 -6.55 -0.99
C PRO A 92 -28.88 -5.95 -2.37
N ALA A 93 -29.42 -6.76 -3.29
CA ALA A 93 -29.50 -6.59 -4.75
C ALA A 93 -30.05 -5.25 -5.32
N SER A 94 -30.35 -4.25 -4.49
CA SER A 94 -30.97 -2.98 -4.85
C SER A 94 -30.02 -1.79 -5.01
N LYS A 95 -28.72 -1.92 -4.72
CA LYS A 95 -27.73 -0.89 -5.05
C LYS A 95 -26.79 -1.45 -6.12
N PRO A 96 -26.52 -0.72 -7.23
CA PRO A 96 -25.50 -1.14 -8.18
C PRO A 96 -24.17 -1.17 -7.41
N GLY A 97 -23.76 -2.37 -7.00
CA GLY A 97 -22.69 -2.57 -6.02
C GLY A 97 -21.34 -2.08 -6.51
N ARG A 98 -21.22 -1.71 -7.79
CA ARG A 98 -19.99 -1.30 -8.43
C ARG A 98 -20.21 -0.13 -9.38
N HIS A 99 -19.36 0.89 -9.28
CA HIS A 99 -19.14 1.80 -10.40
C HIS A 99 -18.45 1.00 -11.51
N PRO A 100 -18.98 0.94 -12.75
CA PRO A 100 -18.48 0.05 -13.81
C PRO A 100 -16.97 0.22 -14.11
N LEU A 101 -16.40 1.38 -13.79
CA LEU A 101 -14.97 1.70 -13.95
C LEU A 101 -14.07 1.36 -12.75
N ALA A 102 -14.60 0.81 -11.65
CA ALA A 102 -13.78 0.50 -10.47
C ALA A 102 -12.88 -0.72 -10.73
N PRO A 103 -11.57 -0.66 -10.43
CA PRO A 103 -10.65 -1.78 -10.67
C PRO A 103 -10.98 -2.96 -9.76
N HIS A 104 -10.95 -4.18 -10.31
CA HIS A 104 -11.07 -5.40 -9.51
C HIS A 104 -9.78 -5.72 -8.75
N TYR A 105 -8.65 -5.50 -9.40
CA TYR A 105 -7.33 -5.77 -8.88
C TYR A 105 -6.48 -4.52 -8.99
N VAL A 106 -5.68 -4.25 -7.97
CA VAL A 106 -4.69 -3.17 -7.96
C VAL A 106 -3.35 -3.75 -7.56
N VAL A 107 -2.34 -3.53 -8.39
CA VAL A 107 -0.96 -3.88 -8.05
C VAL A 107 -0.26 -2.62 -7.58
N ALA A 108 0.24 -2.65 -6.36
CA ALA A 108 1.02 -1.56 -5.77
C ALA A 108 2.48 -2.01 -5.65
N PHE A 109 3.37 -1.29 -6.32
CA PHE A 109 4.81 -1.43 -6.12
C PHE A 109 5.28 -0.33 -5.17
N ARG A 110 6.18 -0.69 -4.24
CA ARG A 110 6.97 0.33 -3.55
C ARG A 110 8.08 0.79 -4.50
N GLY A 111 8.46 2.06 -4.41
CA GLY A 111 9.68 2.52 -5.08
C GLY A 111 10.92 1.90 -4.41
N THR A 112 12.03 1.86 -5.14
CA THR A 112 13.34 1.52 -4.58
C THR A 112 13.70 2.53 -3.49
N MET A 113 13.90 2.06 -2.25
CA MET A 113 14.66 2.84 -1.27
C MET A 113 16.09 2.90 -1.79
N ILE A 114 16.42 3.91 -2.59
CA ILE A 114 17.82 4.24 -2.84
C ILE A 114 18.34 4.71 -1.49
N SER A 115 18.97 3.80 -0.75
CA SER A 115 19.69 4.22 0.43
C SER A 115 20.74 5.23 -0.04
N LEU A 116 20.90 6.36 0.67
CA LEU A 116 21.92 7.35 0.36
C LEU A 116 23.31 6.70 0.19
N ARG A 117 23.55 5.55 0.84
CA ARG A 117 24.75 4.71 0.66
C ARG A 117 24.91 4.14 -0.75
N SER A 118 23.86 3.65 -1.40
CA SER A 118 23.97 3.16 -2.79
C SER A 118 24.05 4.31 -3.80
N TRP A 119 23.39 5.44 -3.52
CA TRP A 119 23.55 6.65 -4.33
C TRP A 119 24.98 7.19 -4.26
N ILE A 120 25.56 7.30 -3.06
CA ILE A 120 26.96 7.71 -2.89
C ILE A 120 27.86 6.69 -3.61
N SER A 121 27.69 5.39 -3.40
CA SER A 121 28.53 4.37 -4.05
C SER A 121 28.46 4.40 -5.58
N THR A 122 27.30 4.71 -6.17
CA THR A 122 27.17 4.86 -7.62
C THR A 122 27.65 6.23 -8.12
N SER A 123 27.58 7.26 -7.28
CA SER A 123 28.08 8.61 -7.58
C SER A 123 29.61 8.70 -7.52
N THR A 124 30.27 8.08 -6.53
CA THR A 124 31.75 8.03 -6.49
C THR A 124 32.32 7.11 -7.57
N SER A 125 31.56 6.12 -8.06
CA SER A 125 31.99 5.30 -9.20
C SER A 125 31.82 6.02 -10.56
N ARG A 126 31.17 7.18 -10.61
CA ARG A 126 30.97 7.97 -11.85
C ARG A 126 31.88 9.21 -11.95
N SER A 127 32.79 9.44 -11.01
CA SER A 127 33.85 10.44 -11.22
C SER A 127 35.01 9.78 -11.96
N TRP A 128 35.09 10.07 -13.26
CA TRP A 128 36.31 9.94 -14.06
C TRP A 128 37.32 11.02 -13.67
#